data_AF-Q8ERK9-F1
#
_entry.id   AF-Q8ERK9-F1
#
_cell.length_a   1.000
_cell.length_b   1.000
_cell.length_c   1.000
_cell.angle_alpha   90.00
_cell.angle_beta   90.00
_cell.angle_gamma   90.00
#
_symmetry.space_group_name_H-M   'P 1'
#
loop_
_entity.id
_entity.type
_entity.pdbx_description
1 polymer ?
#
loop_
_entity_poly.entity_id
_entity_poly.type
_entity_poly.pdbx_seq_one_letter_code
_entity_poly.pdbx_strand_id
1 'polypeptide(L)'
;MKKYLWLLVVLLITGGCGINGDQEENLLPSDMNFEDSPDVPALQDEFTREFIQSTEPVREGSFPFLSKSNGFTMDFPEDMVIDEKSHIVGPDNRSETLVIGYKEAINDIFISHTFNYFNAISSPDNSKEQLSQNAGYDIEF
;
A
#
# COMPACT_ATOMS: atom_id res chain seq x y z
N MET A 1 -21.04 -39.82 -45.31
CA MET A 1 -20.82 -38.36 -45.34
C MET A 1 -21.53 -37.66 -44.17
N LYS A 2 -21.27 -38.04 -42.92
CA LYS A 2 -21.92 -37.41 -41.74
C LYS A 2 -21.13 -37.58 -40.42
N LYS A 3 -19.83 -37.95 -40.52
CA LYS A 3 -18.94 -38.14 -39.35
C LYS A 3 -17.70 -37.25 -39.38
N TYR A 4 -17.41 -36.58 -40.51
CA TYR A 4 -16.29 -35.64 -40.62
C TYR A 4 -16.69 -34.18 -40.36
N LEU A 5 -17.99 -33.90 -40.20
CA LEU A 5 -18.49 -32.54 -39.90
C LEU A 5 -18.23 -32.13 -38.45
N TRP A 6 -18.00 -33.09 -37.55
CA TRP A 6 -17.77 -32.80 -36.12
C TRP A 6 -16.30 -32.48 -35.79
N LEU A 7 -15.38 -32.80 -36.70
CA LEU A 7 -13.94 -32.56 -36.50
C LEU A 7 -13.50 -31.12 -36.84
N LEU A 8 -14.37 -30.31 -37.45
CA LEU A 8 -14.07 -28.93 -37.83
C LEU A 8 -14.36 -27.90 -36.71
N VAL A 9 -15.09 -28.29 -35.66
CA VAL A 9 -15.47 -27.37 -34.55
C VAL A 9 -14.39 -27.33 -33.44
N VAL A 10 -13.55 -28.35 -33.32
CA VAL A 10 -12.52 -28.43 -32.27
C VAL A 10 -11.26 -27.61 -32.60
N LEU A 11 -11.05 -27.25 -33.88
CA LEU A 11 -9.90 -26.44 -34.32
C LEU A 11 -10.08 -24.93 -34.09
N LEU A 12 -11.26 -24.47 -33.65
CA LEU A 12 -11.52 -23.06 -33.37
C LEU A 12 -11.20 -22.64 -31.92
N ILE A 13 -10.83 -23.56 -31.03
CA ILE A 13 -10.64 -23.27 -29.60
C ILE A 13 -9.15 -23.16 -29.21
N THR A 14 -8.21 -23.47 -30.10
CA THR A 14 -6.76 -23.32 -29.84
C THR A 14 -6.10 -22.18 -30.61
N GLY A 15 -6.87 -21.35 -31.31
CA GLY A 15 -6.37 -20.19 -32.06
C GLY A 15 -6.76 -18.89 -31.38
N GLY A 16 -6.09 -18.54 -30.28
CA GLY A 16 -6.37 -17.29 -29.56
C GLY A 16 -5.37 -16.93 -28.47
N CYS A 17 -4.10 -17.35 -28.54
CA CYS A 17 -3.05 -16.65 -27.80
C CYS A 17 -2.59 -15.48 -28.67
N GLY A 18 -3.39 -14.42 -28.61
CA GLY A 18 -3.23 -13.18 -29.37
C GLY A 18 -3.91 -12.06 -28.62
N ILE A 19 -3.62 -11.94 -27.33
CA ILE A 19 -3.76 -10.69 -26.60
C ILE A 19 -2.37 -10.06 -26.66
N ASN A 20 -2.19 -9.18 -27.65
CA ASN A 20 -1.42 -7.97 -27.42
C ASN A 20 -2.24 -7.18 -26.39
N GLY A 21 -2.09 -7.57 -25.13
CA GLY A 21 -2.42 -6.67 -24.04
C GLY A 21 -1.21 -5.77 -23.99
N ASP A 22 -1.42 -4.50 -24.29
CA ASP A 22 -0.50 -3.47 -23.84
C ASP A 22 -0.14 -3.85 -22.40
N GLN A 23 1.14 -4.12 -22.16
CA GLN A 23 1.61 -4.30 -20.80
C GLN A 23 1.23 -2.99 -20.12
N GLU A 24 0.16 -2.98 -19.32
CA GLU A 24 0.04 -2.06 -18.22
C GLU A 24 1.32 -2.28 -17.43
N GLU A 25 2.31 -1.47 -17.75
CA GLU A 25 3.51 -1.33 -17.00
C GLU A 25 3.01 -1.10 -15.57
N ASN A 26 3.30 -2.04 -14.67
CA ASN A 26 2.94 -1.95 -13.25
C ASN A 26 3.80 -0.83 -12.65
N LEU A 27 3.52 0.39 -13.08
CA LEU A 27 4.08 1.60 -12.54
C LEU A 27 3.42 1.80 -11.19
N LEU A 28 4.19 2.29 -10.24
CA LEU A 28 3.57 2.76 -9.01
C LEU A 28 2.68 3.97 -9.37
N PRO A 29 1.65 4.27 -8.56
CA PRO A 29 1.27 5.66 -8.31
C PRO A 29 2.55 6.44 -7.93
N SER A 30 2.64 7.73 -7.70
CA SER A 30 3.95 8.44 -7.63
C SER A 30 4.77 8.48 -8.94
N ASP A 31 4.87 7.39 -9.73
CA ASP A 31 5.58 7.38 -11.02
C ASP A 31 4.66 7.76 -12.21
N MET A 32 3.33 7.64 -12.07
CA MET A 32 2.34 8.02 -13.10
C MET A 32 2.08 9.54 -13.11
N ASN A 33 1.63 10.11 -14.23
CA ASN A 33 1.07 11.46 -14.22
C ASN A 33 -0.29 11.50 -13.50
N PHE A 34 -0.67 12.67 -12.99
CA PHE A 34 -1.97 12.89 -12.34
C PHE A 34 -3.16 12.63 -13.27
N GLU A 35 -3.05 13.05 -14.53
CA GLU A 35 -4.09 12.87 -15.56
C GLU A 35 -4.36 11.39 -15.91
N ASP A 36 -3.39 10.52 -15.66
CA ASP A 36 -3.47 9.08 -15.93
C ASP A 36 -3.99 8.29 -14.71
N SER A 37 -4.10 8.94 -13.53
CA SER A 37 -4.53 8.33 -12.28
C SER A 37 -6.03 8.55 -12.02
N PRO A 38 -6.73 7.64 -11.33
CA PRO A 38 -8.10 7.89 -10.88
C PRO A 38 -8.24 9.24 -10.16
N ASP A 39 -9.34 9.94 -10.43
CA ASP A 39 -9.63 11.26 -9.85
C ASP A 39 -10.20 11.14 -8.43
N VAL A 40 -9.32 10.75 -7.50
CA VAL A 40 -9.62 10.58 -6.07
C VAL A 40 -8.54 11.25 -5.22
N PRO A 41 -8.88 11.85 -4.07
CA PRO A 41 -7.93 12.59 -3.23
C PRO A 41 -6.63 11.85 -2.93
N ALA A 42 -6.68 10.56 -2.61
CA ALA A 42 -5.51 9.76 -2.26
C ALA A 42 -4.48 9.62 -3.40
N LEU A 43 -4.91 9.71 -4.66
CA LEU A 43 -4.04 9.56 -5.84
C LEU A 43 -3.66 10.90 -6.47
N GLN A 44 -4.47 11.95 -6.22
CA GLN A 44 -4.24 13.31 -6.71
C GLN A 44 -3.36 14.15 -5.77
N ASP A 45 -3.06 13.65 -4.58
CA ASP A 45 -2.11 14.26 -3.66
C ASP A 45 -0.71 13.64 -3.84
N GLU A 46 0.28 14.48 -4.16
CA GLU A 46 1.65 14.06 -4.49
C GLU A 46 2.34 13.33 -3.34
N PHE A 47 2.13 13.79 -2.11
CA PHE A 47 2.75 13.16 -0.95
C PHE A 47 2.05 11.84 -0.61
N THR A 48 0.72 11.83 -0.58
CA THR A 48 -0.07 10.64 -0.26
C THR A 48 0.19 9.48 -1.22
N ARG A 49 0.29 9.77 -2.53
CA ARG A 49 0.48 8.73 -3.55
C ARG A 49 1.82 8.00 -3.45
N GLU A 50 2.84 8.56 -2.77
CA GLU A 50 4.11 7.86 -2.50
C GLU A 50 3.94 6.60 -1.66
N PHE A 51 2.84 6.50 -0.90
CA PHE A 51 2.58 5.39 -0.01
C PHE A 51 1.66 4.35 -0.64
N ILE A 52 0.96 4.71 -1.72
CA ILE A 52 0.00 3.85 -2.40
C ILE A 52 0.75 2.92 -3.36
N GLN A 53 0.52 1.62 -3.22
CA GLN A 53 1.28 0.58 -3.94
C GLN A 53 0.66 0.21 -5.29
N SER A 54 -0.60 0.58 -5.55
CA SER A 54 -1.32 0.32 -6.80
C SER A 54 -2.51 1.28 -6.93
N THR A 55 -2.85 1.65 -8.17
CA THR A 55 -4.11 2.34 -8.50
C THR A 55 -5.31 1.39 -8.56
N GLU A 56 -5.10 0.07 -8.44
CA GLU A 56 -6.15 -0.91 -8.26
C GLU A 56 -6.60 -0.98 -6.79
N PRO A 57 -7.89 -0.77 -6.49
CA PRO A 57 -8.40 -0.87 -5.12
C PRO A 57 -8.28 -2.30 -4.57
N VAL A 58 -7.90 -2.44 -3.29
CA VAL A 58 -7.96 -3.73 -2.56
C VAL A 58 -9.41 -4.12 -2.30
N ARG A 59 -10.25 -3.11 -2.05
CA ARG A 59 -11.70 -3.18 -1.90
C ARG A 59 -12.32 -1.83 -2.24
N GLU A 60 -13.63 -1.80 -2.40
CA GLU A 60 -14.37 -0.55 -2.70
C GLU A 60 -13.98 0.56 -1.71
N GLY A 61 -13.54 1.69 -2.27
CA GLY A 61 -13.13 2.88 -1.51
C GLY A 61 -11.75 2.81 -0.85
N SER A 62 -10.89 1.82 -1.17
CA SER A 62 -9.58 1.72 -0.52
C SER A 62 -8.46 1.14 -1.38
N PHE A 63 -7.28 1.76 -1.29
CA PHE A 63 -6.06 1.37 -2.02
C PHE A 63 -5.03 0.69 -1.12
N PRO A 64 -4.13 -0.15 -1.69
CA PRO A 64 -3.07 -0.78 -0.90
C PRO A 64 -2.02 0.27 -0.50
N PHE A 65 -1.70 0.32 0.79
CA PHE A 65 -0.73 1.27 1.35
C PHE A 65 0.41 0.56 2.06
N LEU A 66 1.61 1.11 1.91
CA LEU A 66 2.80 0.75 2.68
C LEU A 66 3.40 1.99 3.35
N SER A 67 3.60 1.90 4.67
CA SER A 67 4.20 2.96 5.48
C SER A 67 5.65 3.27 5.07
N LYS A 68 6.14 4.49 5.29
CA LYS A 68 7.52 4.88 4.90
C LYS A 68 8.58 4.11 5.70
N SER A 69 8.26 3.72 6.93
CA SER A 69 9.11 2.87 7.77
C SER A 69 9.12 1.40 7.34
N ASN A 70 8.27 0.99 6.38
CA ASN A 70 7.95 -0.41 6.08
C ASN A 70 7.42 -1.19 7.30
N GLY A 71 6.94 -0.49 8.33
CA GLY A 71 6.52 -1.10 9.60
C GLY A 71 5.10 -1.66 9.58
N PHE A 72 4.23 -1.15 8.71
CA PHE A 72 2.85 -1.62 8.58
C PHE A 72 2.25 -1.32 7.19
N THR A 73 1.15 -2.01 6.90
CA THR A 73 0.30 -1.80 5.73
C THR A 73 -1.13 -1.49 6.18
N MET A 74 -1.92 -0.88 5.31
CA MET A 74 -3.36 -0.70 5.53
C MET A 74 -4.10 -0.59 4.21
N ASP A 75 -5.42 -0.76 4.26
CA ASP A 75 -6.34 -0.36 3.19
C ASP A 75 -6.60 1.15 3.35
N PHE A 76 -5.93 1.97 2.54
CA PHE A 76 -5.97 3.42 2.66
C PHE A 76 -7.23 4.00 1.99
N PRO A 77 -8.02 4.85 2.68
CA PRO A 77 -9.25 5.42 2.13
C PRO A 77 -8.98 6.30 0.90
N GLU A 78 -9.76 6.15 -0.18
CA GLU A 78 -9.58 6.93 -1.40
C GLU A 78 -9.83 8.43 -1.24
N ASP A 79 -10.65 8.80 -0.25
CA ASP A 79 -11.17 10.14 0.01
C ASP A 79 -10.32 10.95 1.01
N MET A 80 -9.23 10.37 1.52
CA MET A 80 -8.33 11.00 2.49
C MET A 80 -6.94 11.27 1.90
N VAL A 81 -6.22 12.17 2.56
CA VAL A 81 -4.82 12.52 2.28
C VAL A 81 -4.00 12.42 3.56
N ILE A 82 -2.69 12.23 3.42
CA ILE A 82 -1.73 12.28 4.52
C ILE A 82 -1.27 13.74 4.71
N ASP A 83 -1.29 14.22 5.94
CA ASP A 83 -0.68 15.51 6.28
C ASP A 83 0.85 15.36 6.34
N GLU A 84 1.52 15.80 5.28
CA GLU A 84 2.98 15.81 5.13
C GLU A 84 3.70 16.42 6.34
N LYS A 85 3.16 17.52 6.90
CA LYS A 85 3.82 18.24 8.01
C LYS A 85 3.76 17.46 9.33
N SER A 86 2.81 16.54 9.44
CA SER A 86 2.62 15.69 10.61
C SER A 86 3.21 14.30 10.41
N HIS A 87 3.79 14.00 9.24
CA HIS A 87 4.47 12.74 8.98
C HIS A 87 5.88 12.75 9.57
N ILE A 88 6.17 11.79 10.45
CA ILE A 88 7.46 11.69 11.14
C ILE A 88 7.89 10.23 11.12
N VAL A 89 9.03 9.94 10.50
CA VAL A 89 9.71 8.65 10.61
C VAL A 89 10.83 8.77 11.65
N GLY A 90 10.80 7.92 12.66
CA GLY A 90 11.83 7.88 13.70
C GLY A 90 13.10 7.14 13.26
N PRO A 91 14.16 7.18 14.09
CA PRO A 91 15.43 6.55 13.78
C PRO A 91 15.30 5.07 13.44
N ASP A 92 16.11 4.61 12.46
CA ASP A 92 16.17 3.22 12.01
C ASP A 92 14.80 2.63 11.60
N ASN A 93 13.86 3.47 11.17
CA ASN A 93 12.48 3.09 10.84
C ASN A 93 11.72 2.42 12.00
N ARG A 94 12.13 2.67 13.24
CA ARG A 94 11.55 2.03 14.43
C ARG A 94 10.27 2.69 14.94
N SER A 95 9.86 3.78 14.34
CA SER A 95 8.60 4.43 14.67
C SER A 95 8.14 5.27 13.50
N GLU A 96 6.85 5.45 13.37
CA GLU A 96 6.27 6.34 12.36
C GLU A 96 5.01 6.96 12.91
N THR A 97 4.89 8.28 12.79
CA THR A 97 3.65 9.01 13.03
C THR A 97 3.11 9.49 11.70
N LEU A 98 1.82 9.30 11.49
CA LEU A 98 1.11 9.85 10.34
C LEU A 98 -0.25 10.37 10.76
N VAL A 99 -0.71 11.40 10.08
CA VAL A 99 -2.07 11.91 10.23
C VAL A 99 -2.72 11.83 8.86
N ILE A 100 -3.90 11.21 8.78
CA ILE A 100 -4.74 11.25 7.57
C ILE A 100 -6.02 12.00 7.87
N GLY A 101 -6.60 12.61 6.85
CA GLY A 101 -7.91 13.21 6.95
C GLY A 101 -8.44 13.65 5.59
N TYR A 102 -9.64 14.21 5.60
CA TYR A 102 -10.19 14.87 4.43
C TYR A 102 -9.40 16.14 4.11
N LYS A 103 -9.15 16.37 2.82
CA LYS A 103 -8.48 17.59 2.34
C LYS A 103 -9.27 18.86 2.69
N GLU A 104 -10.60 18.75 2.70
CA GLU A 104 -11.52 19.83 3.02
C GLU A 104 -12.49 19.43 4.15
N ALA A 105 -12.99 20.42 4.89
CA ALA A 105 -13.96 20.17 5.96
C ALA A 105 -15.32 19.77 5.38
N ILE A 106 -15.99 18.82 6.04
CA ILE A 106 -17.34 18.37 5.67
C ILE A 106 -18.33 19.05 6.60
N ASN A 107 -19.13 19.99 6.09
CA ASN A 107 -20.08 20.78 6.92
C ASN A 107 -19.42 21.44 8.14
N ASP A 108 -18.25 22.07 7.93
CA ASP A 108 -17.42 22.67 8.99
C ASP A 108 -16.83 21.68 10.00
N ILE A 109 -16.94 20.37 9.75
CA ILE A 109 -16.34 19.30 10.57
C ILE A 109 -15.05 18.82 9.90
N PHE A 110 -13.97 18.80 10.67
CA PHE A 110 -12.71 18.19 10.26
C PHE A 110 -12.55 16.82 10.92
N ILE A 111 -12.41 15.78 10.12
CA ILE A 111 -12.16 14.41 10.59
C ILE A 111 -10.73 14.04 10.23
N SER A 112 -9.94 13.70 11.24
CA SER A 112 -8.57 13.24 11.09
C SER A 112 -8.27 12.05 11.99
N HIS A 113 -7.38 11.18 11.55
CA HIS A 113 -6.91 10.02 12.28
C HIS A 113 -5.40 10.10 12.43
N THR A 114 -4.90 9.94 13.66
CA THR A 114 -3.47 9.86 13.94
C THR A 114 -3.07 8.42 14.18
N PHE A 115 -2.09 7.92 13.43
CA PHE A 115 -1.49 6.62 13.66
C PHE A 115 -0.09 6.81 14.22
N ASN A 116 0.20 6.08 15.29
CA ASN A 116 1.52 6.05 15.90
C ASN A 116 2.00 4.60 15.90
N TYR A 117 2.98 4.30 15.05
CA TYR A 117 3.65 3.02 14.99
C TYR A 117 4.94 3.09 15.83
N PHE A 118 5.18 2.05 16.63
CA PHE A 118 6.42 1.88 17.38
C PHE A 118 6.87 0.42 17.34
N ASN A 119 8.13 0.21 16.96
CA ASN A 119 8.82 -1.06 17.05
C ASN A 119 9.78 -1.05 18.25
N ALA A 120 9.32 -1.61 19.36
CA ALA A 120 10.08 -1.71 20.60
C ALA A 120 11.32 -2.62 20.49
N ILE A 121 11.35 -3.51 19.50
CA ILE A 121 12.43 -4.50 19.31
C ILE A 121 13.44 -3.92 18.32
N SER A 122 14.49 -3.26 18.83
CA SER A 122 15.58 -2.73 18.00
C SER A 122 16.39 -3.82 17.29
N SER A 123 16.55 -4.97 17.95
CA SER A 123 17.30 -6.13 17.48
C SER A 123 17.11 -7.28 18.49
N PRO A 124 17.35 -8.54 18.08
CA PRO A 124 17.51 -9.65 19.02
C PRO A 124 18.53 -9.35 20.11
N ASP A 125 19.63 -8.66 19.77
CA ASP A 125 20.69 -8.29 20.71
C ASP A 125 20.22 -7.28 21.76
N ASN A 126 19.50 -6.23 21.37
CA ASN A 126 18.97 -5.25 22.32
C ASN A 126 17.86 -5.84 23.19
N SER A 127 17.10 -6.78 22.64
CA SER A 127 16.10 -7.53 23.41
C SER A 127 16.79 -8.44 24.43
N LYS A 128 17.83 -9.16 23.99
CA LYS A 128 18.68 -9.97 24.87
C LYS A 128 19.32 -9.13 25.95
N GLU A 129 19.93 -7.99 25.61
CA GLU A 129 20.55 -7.09 26.57
C GLU A 129 19.52 -6.60 27.61
N GLN A 130 18.36 -6.14 27.17
CA GLN A 130 17.31 -5.67 28.09
C GLN A 130 16.77 -6.79 28.97
N LEU A 131 16.61 -8.00 28.44
CA LEU A 131 16.20 -9.17 29.21
C LEU A 131 17.29 -9.59 30.20
N SER A 132 18.55 -9.59 29.80
CA SER A 132 19.69 -9.90 30.68
C SER A 132 19.80 -8.88 31.83
N GLN A 133 19.66 -7.59 31.53
CA GLN A 133 19.64 -6.51 32.53
C GLN A 133 18.50 -6.70 33.55
N ASN A 134 17.30 -7.04 33.07
CA ASN A 134 16.14 -7.30 33.93
C ASN A 134 16.26 -8.58 34.75
N ALA A 135 16.87 -9.63 34.19
CA ALA A 135 17.06 -10.92 34.85
C ALA A 135 18.24 -10.91 35.84
N GLY A 136 19.18 -9.97 35.68
CA GLY A 136 20.38 -9.88 36.51
C GLY A 136 21.48 -10.89 36.15
N TYR A 137 21.38 -11.53 34.97
CA TYR A 137 22.39 -12.44 34.42
C TYR A 137 22.26 -12.48 32.90
N ASP A 138 23.33 -12.89 32.21
CA ASP A 138 23.33 -13.00 30.75
C ASP A 138 22.49 -14.18 30.27
N ILE A 139 21.50 -13.90 29.42
CA ILE A 139 20.62 -14.91 28.84
C ILE A 139 21.23 -15.41 27.52
N GLU A 140 21.42 -16.71 27.39
CA GLU A 140 21.83 -17.37 26.14
C GLU A 140 20.60 -17.87 25.37
N PHE A 141 20.58 -17.64 24.06
CA PHE A 141 19.55 -18.08 23.12
C PHE A 141 20.23 -18.81 21.95
#